data_AF-A0A6G3SIJ9-F1
#
_entry.id   AF-A0A6G3SIJ9-F1
#
_cell.length_a   1.000
_cell.length_b   1.000
_cell.length_c   1.000
_cell.angle_alpha   90.00
_cell.angle_beta   90.00
_cell.angle_gamma   90.00
#
_symmetry.space_group_name_H-M   'P 1'
#
loop_
_entity.id
_entity.type
_entity.pdbx_description
1 polymer ?
#
loop_
_entity_poly.entity_id
_entity_poly.type
_entity_poly.pdbx_seq_one_letter_code
_entity_poly.pdbx_strand_id
1 'polypeptide(L)' 'LDPAAVDCARRNIAPLGGEVHEGDLYDPLPARLSGRIDILIANGPYVPTDDVPLLPPEARDHERRMALDGGADGLD' A
#
# COMPACT_ATOMS: atom_id res chain seq x y z
N LEU A 1 -2.63 -4.73 5.05
CA LEU A 1 -3.15 -6.00 4.51
C LEU A 1 -2.06 -7.05 4.17
N ASP A 2 -0.83 -6.66 3.79
CA ASP A 2 0.28 -7.61 3.52
C ASP A 2 1.32 -7.61 4.68
N PRO A 3 1.42 -8.67 5.50
CA PRO A 3 2.38 -8.76 6.59
C PRO A 3 3.84 -8.63 6.14
N ALA A 4 4.20 -9.15 4.95
CA ALA A 4 5.57 -9.08 4.45
C ALA A 4 5.95 -7.63 4.10
N ALA A 5 5.01 -6.86 3.53
CA ALA A 5 5.19 -5.44 3.27
C ALA A 5 5.35 -4.64 4.57
N VAL A 6 4.55 -4.95 5.60
CA VAL A 6 4.63 -4.34 6.93
C VAL A 6 6.00 -4.59 7.57
N ASP A 7 6.49 -5.83 7.53
CA ASP A 7 7.80 -6.18 8.08
C ASP A 7 8.96 -5.52 7.30
N CYS A 8 8.83 -5.38 5.99
CA CYS A 8 9.77 -4.59 5.17
C CYS A 8 9.78 -3.12 5.61
N ALA A 9 8.61 -2.47 5.66
CA ALA A 9 8.48 -1.08 6.07
C ALA A 9 9.03 -0.84 7.48
N ARG A 10 8.70 -1.71 8.43
CA ARG A 10 9.15 -1.60 9.83
C ARG A 10 10.68 -1.64 9.93
N ARG A 11 11.34 -2.54 9.19
CA ARG A 11 12.80 -2.62 9.13
C ARG A 11 13.43 -1.34 8.57
N ASN A 12 12.78 -0.71 7.59
CA ASN A 12 13.31 0.48 6.92
C ASN A 12 13.15 1.75 7.75
N ILE A 13 12.01 1.94 8.43
CA ILE A 13 11.68 3.24 9.05
C ILE A 13 11.78 3.27 10.58
N ALA A 14 11.69 2.12 11.27
CA ALA A 14 11.79 2.11 12.73
C ALA A 14 13.12 2.68 13.26
N PRO A 15 14.29 2.44 12.61
CA PRO A 15 15.54 3.08 13.02
C PRO A 15 15.55 4.61 12.89
N LEU A 16 14.65 5.17 12.07
CA LEU A 16 14.46 6.60 11.87
C LEU A 16 13.36 7.19 12.77
N GLY A 17 12.77 6.37 13.65
CA GLY A 17 11.66 6.76 14.53
C GLY A 17 10.28 6.69 13.88
N GLY A 18 10.15 6.06 12.71
CA GLY A 18 8.86 5.88 12.05
C GLY A 18 7.98 4.79 12.69
N GLU A 19 6.67 5.00 12.68
CA GLU A 19 5.67 4.03 13.14
C GLU A 19 5.04 3.31 11.93
N VAL A 20 4.86 1.99 12.02
CA VAL A 20 4.21 1.17 10.98
C VAL A 20 3.01 0.46 11.59
N HIS A 21 1.85 0.65 10.97
CA HIS A 21 0.59 0.06 11.38
C HIS A 21 0.09 -0.91 10.30
N GLU A 22 -0.27 -2.12 10.69
CA GLU A 22 -0.84 -3.12 9.79
C GLU A 22 -2.36 -3.06 9.85
N GLY A 23 -2.99 -2.82 8.70
CA GLY A 23 -4.45 -2.84 8.59
C GLY A 23 -4.91 -2.41 7.22
N ASP A 24 -6.18 -2.04 7.15
CA ASP A 24 -6.81 -1.43 5.99
C ASP A 24 -6.93 0.08 6.20
N LEU A 25 -6.50 0.85 5.19
CA LEU A 25 -6.49 2.31 5.18
C LEU A 25 -6.18 2.93 6.56
N TYR A 26 -7.17 3.58 7.16
CA TYR A 26 -7.03 4.34 8.41
C TYR A 26 -7.37 3.53 9.67
N ASP A 27 -7.91 2.32 9.53
CA ASP A 27 -8.36 1.48 10.65
C ASP A 27 -7.28 1.24 11.72
N PRO A 28 -5.99 1.01 11.36
CA PRO A 28 -4.98 0.71 12.37
C PRO A 28 -4.29 1.98 12.92
N LEU A 29 -4.67 3.18 12.44
CA LEU A 29 -4.03 4.42 12.84
C LEU A 29 -4.47 4.84 14.26
N PRO A 30 -3.54 5.29 15.12
CA PRO A 30 -3.89 5.79 16.44
C PRO A 30 -4.85 6.98 16.37
N ALA A 31 -5.92 6.94 17.17
CA ALA A 31 -6.93 8.00 17.21
C ALA A 31 -6.37 9.42 17.43
N ARG A 32 -5.19 9.54 18.08
CA ARG A 32 -4.48 10.82 18.27
C ARG A 32 -4.14 11.55 16.95
N LEU A 33 -4.09 10.85 15.81
CA LEU A 33 -3.79 11.43 14.50
C LEU A 33 -5.02 12.06 13.82
N SER A 34 -6.23 11.72 14.25
CA SER A 34 -7.45 12.22 13.61
C SER A 34 -7.50 13.76 13.66
N GLY A 35 -7.64 14.39 12.49
CA GLY A 35 -7.64 15.84 12.34
C GLY A 35 -6.27 16.52 12.58
N ARG A 36 -5.18 15.75 12.66
CA ARG A 36 -3.81 16.27 12.90
C ARG A 36 -2.82 15.95 11.78
N ILE A 37 -3.29 15.40 10.67
CA ILE A 37 -2.45 15.08 9.52
C ILE A 37 -2.43 16.30 8.59
N ASP A 38 -1.28 16.97 8.52
CA ASP A 38 -1.08 18.10 7.60
C ASP A 38 -0.87 17.61 6.15
N ILE A 39 -0.24 16.45 5.98
CA ILE A 39 0.10 15.85 4.69
C ILE A 39 -0.20 14.35 4.73
N LEU A 40 -1.00 13.89 3.77
CA LEU A 40 -1.25 12.48 3.53
C LEU A 40 -0.68 12.10 2.15
N ILE A 41 0.13 11.04 2.11
CA ILE A 41 0.71 10.52 0.88
C ILE A 41 0.25 9.08 0.72
N ALA A 42 -0.26 8.74 -0.46
CA ALA A 42 -0.66 7.39 -0.82
C ALA A 42 -0.13 7.05 -2.22
N ASN A 43 0.35 5.81 -2.35
CA ASN A 43 0.62 5.15 -3.62
C ASN A 43 -0.11 3.80 -3.55
N GLY A 44 -1.40 3.84 -3.88
CA GLY A 44 -2.25 2.65 -3.93
C GLY A 44 -2.10 1.89 -5.25
N PRO A 45 -2.73 0.72 -5.39
CA PRO A 45 -2.86 0.07 -6.69
C PRO A 45 -3.73 0.93 -7.62
N TYR A 46 -3.38 1.01 -8.90
CA TYR A 46 -4.06 1.89 -9.86
C TYR A 46 -4.20 1.27 -11.25
N VAL A 47 -3.81 0.01 -11.43
CA VAL A 47 -3.91 -0.67 -12.72
C VAL A 47 -5.29 -1.31 -12.81
N PRO A 48 -6.10 -0.99 -13.85
CA PRO A 48 -7.35 -1.69 -14.08
C PRO A 48 -7.13 -3.21 -14.11
N THR A 49 -8.05 -3.98 -13.52
CA THR A 49 -7.95 -5.44 -13.40
C THR A 49 -7.66 -6.13 -14.74
N ASP A 50 -8.30 -5.66 -15.81
CA ASP A 50 -8.16 -6.23 -17.16
C ASP A 50 -6.83 -5.84 -17.85
N ASP A 51 -6.13 -4.82 -17.33
CA ASP A 51 -4.83 -4.36 -17.82
C ASP A 51 -3.66 -5.03 -17.09
N VAL A 52 -3.88 -5.65 -15.91
CA VAL A 52 -2.84 -6.38 -15.16
C VAL A 52 -2.10 -7.43 -16.03
N PRO A 53 -2.77 -8.22 -16.90
CA PRO A 53 -2.08 -9.15 -17.80
C PRO A 53 -1.17 -8.49 -18.84
N LEU A 54 -1.37 -7.20 -19.12
CA LEU A 54 -0.63 -6.41 -20.11
C LEU A 54 0.64 -5.78 -19.53
N LEU A 55 0.82 -5.83 -18.20
CA LEU A 55 2.01 -5.31 -17.53
C LEU A 55 3.30 -6.01 -18.02
N PRO A 56 4.46 -5.32 -17.91
CA PRO A 56 5.75 -5.95 -18.14
C PRO A 56 5.87 -7.26 -17.32
N PRO A 57 6.50 -8.32 -17.88
CA PRO A 57 6.62 -9.61 -17.21
C PRO A 57 7.18 -9.51 -15.79
N GLU A 58 8.11 -8.58 -15.55
CA GLU A 58 8.70 -8.37 -14.23
C GLU A 58 7.63 -8.00 -13.18
N ALA A 59 6.74 -7.06 -13.51
CA ALA A 59 5.66 -6.66 -12.61
C ALA A 59 4.57 -7.75 -12.54
N ARG A 60 4.14 -8.24 -13.71
CA ARG A 60 3.04 -9.23 -13.79
C ARG A 60 3.36 -10.54 -13.07
N ASP A 61 4.61 -11.01 -13.19
CA ASP A 61 4.98 -12.36 -12.78
C ASP A 61 5.70 -12.37 -11.41
N HIS A 62 6.22 -11.23 -10.93
CA HIS A 62 6.99 -11.15 -9.68
C HIS A 62 6.48 -10.15 -8.63
N GLU A 63 5.60 -9.21 -8.98
CA GLU A 63 5.02 -8.32 -7.98
C GLU A 63 3.71 -8.87 -7.40
N ARG A 64 3.36 -8.40 -6.20
CA ARG A 64 2.12 -8.79 -5.54
C ARG A 64 0.95 -8.16 -6.28
N ARG A 65 0.00 -8.97 -6.76
CA ARG A 65 -1.20 -8.48 -7.45
C ARG A 65 -1.97 -7.41 -6.67
N MET A 66 -2.06 -7.54 -5.34
CA MET A 66 -2.75 -6.55 -4.48
C MET A 66 -2.09 -5.17 -4.45
N ALA A 67 -0.84 -5.04 -4.91
CA ALA A 67 -0.13 -3.77 -5.04
C ALA A 67 -0.28 -3.16 -6.45
N LEU A 68 -0.90 -3.89 -7.39
CA LEU A 68 -1.05 -3.49 -8.79
C LEU A 68 -2.52 -3.23 -9.14
N ASP A 69 -3.38 -4.21 -8.85
CA ASP A 69 -4.78 -4.30 -9.26
C ASP A 69 -5.65 -3.30 -8.47
N GLY A 70 -6.01 -2.20 -9.14
CA GLY A 70 -6.84 -1.12 -8.60
C GLY A 70 -8.32 -1.28 -8.93
N GLY A 71 -8.78 -2.49 -9.24
CA GLY A 71 -10.17 -2.77 -9.54
C GLY A 71 -10.57 -2.49 -10.98
N ALA A 72 -11.87 -2.37 -11.25
CA ALA A 72 -12.40 -2.40 -12.61
C ALA A 72 -11.89 -1.26 -13.50
N ASP A 73 -11.73 -0.06 -12.94
CA ASP A 73 -11.25 1.14 -13.62
C ASP A 73 -9.89 1.65 -13.08
N GLY A 74 -9.32 0.97 -12.08
CA GLY A 74 -8.08 1.35 -11.43
C GLY A 74 -8.25 2.37 -10.29
N LEU A 75 -9.47 2.66 -9.83
CA LEU A 75 -9.76 3.69 -8.83
C LEU A 75 -10.49 3.17 -7.56
N ASP A 76 -10.59 1.85 -7.38
CA ASP A 76 -11.22 1.23 -6.20
C ASP A 76 -10.41 1.42 -4.90
#